data_AF-A0A949KU39-F1
#
_entry.id   AF-A0A949KU39-F1
#
_cell.length_a   1.000
_cell.length_b   1.000
_cell.length_c   1.000
_cell.angle_alpha   90.00
_cell.angle_beta   90.00
_cell.angle_gamma   90.00
#
_symmetry.space_group_name_H-M   'P 1'
#
loop_
_entity.id
_entity.type
_entity.pdbx_description
1 polymer ?
#
loop_
_entity_poly.entity_id
_entity_poly.type
_entity_poly.pdbx_seq_one_letter_code
_entity_poly.pdbx_strand_id
1 'polypeptide(L)'
;MLDTTMQARFEKLVEVMMAERKKLFSLELSQVHSQAAARGMLNSSVWINQIQQAHERELEVRAIIAWESLVRVHRIFGQPMINSLRNNLKGEIHRRIDQLMIELTTSLDDRTHRSGVNISASLLDAHRAVTEKHDIEVDLYVDSLSIKDEEKTNGAVMQHYNFYGAVGSVQTGANVTANVIQNLDPDDRASLSSAIQQVRDVLSNVSTLGVQERRELLEIVDECMLQMSTSTPNNTKLFTMFNVLGIAIQSIASAQPAYQALKAAVLTLGITLP
;
A
#
# COMPACT_ATOMS: atom_id res chain seq x y z
N MET A 1 7.43 27.15 14.46
CA MET A 1 7.35 25.88 15.20
C MET A 1 5.92 25.35 15.07
N LEU A 2 5.73 24.04 14.89
CA LEU A 2 4.40 23.45 14.88
C LEU A 2 3.78 23.52 16.28
N ASP A 3 2.45 23.54 16.36
CA ASP A 3 1.74 23.50 17.64
C ASP A 3 2.07 22.20 18.40
N THR A 4 2.19 22.29 19.72
CA THR A 4 2.61 21.17 20.58
C THR A 4 1.59 20.05 20.58
N THR A 5 0.29 20.36 20.45
CA THR A 5 -0.76 19.35 20.34
C THR A 5 -0.65 18.63 19.00
N MET A 6 -0.41 19.38 17.91
CA MET A 6 -0.17 18.81 16.59
C MET A 6 1.03 17.85 16.60
N GLN A 7 2.16 18.27 17.16
CA GLN A 7 3.36 17.44 17.27
C GLN A 7 3.11 16.17 18.06
N ALA A 8 2.45 16.25 19.23
CA ALA A 8 2.14 15.08 20.04
C ALA A 8 1.21 14.09 19.32
N ARG A 9 0.27 14.57 18.49
CA ARG A 9 -0.61 13.72 17.68
C ARG A 9 0.12 13.08 16.51
N PHE A 10 0.99 13.85 15.85
CA PHE A 10 1.88 13.34 14.82
C PHE A 10 2.77 12.22 15.35
N GLU A 11 3.42 12.42 16.48
CA GLU A 11 4.30 11.42 17.08
C GLU A 11 3.58 10.12 17.42
N LYS A 12 2.40 10.20 18.04
CA LYS A 12 1.57 9.02 18.36
C LYS A 12 1.10 8.28 17.11
N LEU A 13 0.68 9.01 16.07
CA LEU A 13 0.22 8.38 14.83
C LEU A 13 1.36 7.65 14.13
N VAL A 14 2.53 8.30 14.03
CA VAL A 14 3.72 7.68 13.47
C VAL A 14 4.13 6.46 14.28
N GLU A 15 4.14 6.52 15.60
CA GLU A 15 4.51 5.39 16.45
C GLU A 15 3.66 4.15 16.16
N VAL A 16 2.34 4.31 16.06
CA VAL A 16 1.41 3.21 15.76
C VAL A 16 1.69 2.61 14.38
N MET A 17 1.84 3.44 13.35
CA MET A 17 2.10 2.97 11.98
C MET A 17 3.49 2.33 11.85
N MET A 18 4.49 2.88 12.55
CA MET A 18 5.85 2.35 12.58
C MET A 18 5.94 1.01 13.29
N ALA A 19 5.13 0.75 14.30
CA ALA A 19 5.15 -0.52 15.03
C ALA A 19 4.83 -1.71 14.11
N GLU A 20 3.87 -1.55 13.20
CA GLU A 20 3.56 -2.56 12.19
C GLU A 20 4.69 -2.68 11.16
N ARG A 21 5.18 -1.56 10.64
CA ARG A 21 6.26 -1.58 9.64
C ARG A 21 7.55 -2.21 10.17
N LYS A 22 7.93 -1.95 11.42
CA LYS A 22 9.09 -2.59 12.08
C LYS A 22 9.00 -4.11 12.11
N LYS A 23 7.80 -4.67 12.31
CA LYS A 23 7.57 -6.12 12.27
C LYS A 23 7.77 -6.66 10.85
N LEU A 24 7.18 -6.00 9.85
CA LEU A 24 7.31 -6.39 8.45
C LEU A 24 8.77 -6.35 7.98
N PHE A 25 9.49 -5.28 8.32
CA PHE A 25 10.91 -5.16 7.96
C PHE A 25 11.77 -6.27 8.59
N SER A 26 11.47 -6.67 9.82
CA SER A 26 12.17 -7.79 10.48
C SER A 26 11.96 -9.11 9.73
N LEU A 27 10.76 -9.34 9.17
CA LEU A 27 10.46 -10.50 8.34
C LEU A 27 11.19 -10.43 6.99
N GLU A 28 11.20 -9.26 6.34
CA GLU A 28 11.92 -9.03 5.08
C GLU A 28 13.42 -9.32 5.24
N LEU A 29 14.05 -8.84 6.32
CA LEU A 29 15.46 -9.12 6.59
C LEU A 29 15.71 -10.61 6.88
N SER A 30 14.78 -11.29 7.55
CA SER A 30 14.86 -12.73 7.80
C SER A 30 14.76 -13.52 6.51
N GLN A 31 13.93 -13.06 5.55
CA GLN A 31 13.83 -13.64 4.22
C GLN A 31 15.10 -13.43 3.39
N VAL A 32 15.70 -12.24 3.42
CA VAL A 32 17.00 -11.99 2.76
C VAL A 32 18.07 -12.93 3.33
N HIS A 33 18.10 -13.09 4.66
CA HIS A 33 19.03 -14.00 5.31
C HIS A 33 18.82 -15.47 4.89
N SER A 34 17.57 -15.97 4.92
CA SER A 34 17.27 -17.37 4.56
C SER A 34 17.58 -17.68 3.09
N GLN A 35 17.29 -16.73 2.18
CA GLN A 35 17.62 -16.87 0.76
C GLN A 35 19.13 -16.90 0.51
N ALA A 36 19.89 -16.04 1.19
CA ALA A 36 21.35 -16.05 1.11
C ALA A 36 21.94 -17.34 1.70
N ALA A 37 21.38 -17.85 2.81
CA ALA A 37 21.75 -19.12 3.42
C ALA A 37 21.54 -20.31 2.48
N ALA A 38 20.36 -20.40 1.87
CA ALA A 38 20.02 -21.47 0.94
C ALA A 38 20.94 -21.50 -0.30
N ARG A 39 21.53 -20.37 -0.66
CA ARG A 39 22.45 -20.24 -1.81
C ARG A 39 23.93 -20.31 -1.41
N GLY A 40 24.26 -20.49 -0.13
CA GLY A 40 25.64 -20.46 0.35
C GLY A 40 26.31 -19.08 0.21
N MET A 41 25.51 -18.01 0.12
CA MET A 41 25.94 -16.63 -0.09
C MET A 41 25.92 -15.79 1.19
N LEU A 42 25.75 -16.43 2.36
CA LEU A 42 25.83 -15.71 3.63
C LEU A 42 27.18 -15.01 3.76
N ASN A 43 27.15 -13.80 4.32
CA ASN A 43 28.34 -12.97 4.50
C ASN A 43 29.07 -12.59 3.21
N SER A 44 28.50 -12.87 2.03
CA SER A 44 29.06 -12.38 0.78
C SER A 44 28.78 -10.89 0.60
N SER A 45 29.52 -10.25 -0.30
CA SER A 45 29.23 -8.89 -0.77
C SER A 45 27.81 -8.76 -1.34
N VAL A 46 27.30 -9.81 -1.99
CA VAL A 46 25.94 -9.86 -2.52
C VAL A 46 24.90 -9.78 -1.40
N TRP A 47 25.10 -10.52 -0.31
CA TRP A 47 24.22 -10.46 0.85
C TRP A 47 24.27 -9.10 1.54
N ILE A 48 25.46 -8.51 1.70
CA ILE A 48 25.62 -7.16 2.27
C ILE A 48 24.88 -6.12 1.43
N ASN A 49 25.02 -6.17 0.10
CA ASN A 49 24.30 -5.28 -0.81
C ASN A 49 22.78 -5.45 -0.70
N GLN A 50 22.28 -6.69 -0.58
CA GLN A 50 20.84 -6.94 -0.40
C GLN A 50 20.31 -6.40 0.93
N ILE A 51 21.08 -6.54 2.01
CA ILE A 51 20.73 -5.98 3.32
C ILE A 51 20.76 -4.45 3.26
N GLN A 52 21.78 -3.84 2.65
CA GLN A 52 21.83 -2.39 2.47
C GLN A 52 20.62 -1.89 1.66
N GLN A 53 20.33 -2.48 0.50
CA GLN A 53 19.15 -2.13 -0.31
C GLN A 53 17.82 -2.31 0.44
N ALA A 54 17.73 -3.28 1.35
CA ALA A 54 16.55 -3.41 2.20
C ALA A 54 16.43 -2.24 3.19
N HIS A 55 17.54 -1.79 3.79
CA HIS A 55 17.55 -0.63 4.70
C HIS A 55 17.30 0.69 3.96
N GLU A 56 17.82 0.87 2.76
CA GLU A 56 17.55 2.05 1.91
C GLU A 56 16.05 2.16 1.59
N ARG A 57 15.44 1.06 1.15
CA ARG A 57 13.98 0.99 0.91
C ARG A 57 13.19 1.23 2.19
N GLU A 58 13.63 0.69 3.31
CA GLU A 58 12.97 0.89 4.60
C GLU A 58 12.99 2.36 5.04
N LEU A 59 14.10 3.07 4.82
CA LEU A 59 14.19 4.50 5.10
C LEU A 59 13.14 5.28 4.30
N GLU A 60 13.03 4.98 3.00
CA GLU A 60 12.04 5.61 2.13
C GLU A 60 10.60 5.32 2.59
N VAL A 61 10.26 4.05 2.85
CA VAL A 61 8.92 3.65 3.28
C VAL A 61 8.54 4.33 4.60
N ARG A 62 9.47 4.38 5.57
CA ARG A 62 9.20 5.04 6.85
C ARG A 62 9.09 6.56 6.71
N ALA A 63 9.86 7.18 5.82
CA ALA A 63 9.73 8.61 5.54
C ALA A 63 8.35 8.93 4.94
N ILE A 64 7.84 8.10 4.02
CA ILE A 64 6.50 8.25 3.45
C ILE A 64 5.43 8.16 4.54
N ILE A 65 5.48 7.15 5.40
CA ILE A 65 4.53 7.01 6.54
C ILE A 65 4.56 8.24 7.44
N ALA A 66 5.75 8.77 7.73
CA ALA A 66 5.91 9.98 8.52
C ALA A 66 5.27 11.19 7.82
N TRP A 67 5.53 11.36 6.52
CA TRP A 67 4.95 12.45 5.74
C TRP A 67 3.42 12.40 5.69
N GLU A 68 2.84 11.25 5.35
CA GLU A 68 1.39 11.06 5.32
C GLU A 68 0.75 11.34 6.68
N SER A 69 1.40 10.89 7.76
CA SER A 69 0.95 11.16 9.13
C SER A 69 0.98 12.66 9.44
N LEU A 70 2.06 13.36 9.05
CA LEU A 70 2.21 14.79 9.28
C LEU A 70 1.14 15.59 8.53
N VAL A 71 0.93 15.29 7.24
CA VAL A 71 -0.11 15.91 6.42
C VAL A 71 -1.50 15.65 6.99
N ARG A 72 -1.78 14.40 7.40
CA ARG A 72 -3.07 14.03 7.98
C ARG A 72 -3.37 14.82 9.24
N VAL A 73 -2.41 14.91 10.15
CA VAL A 73 -2.58 15.69 11.38
C VAL A 73 -2.74 17.18 11.05
N HIS A 74 -1.93 17.74 10.14
CA HIS A 74 -2.08 19.13 9.73
C HIS A 74 -3.48 19.42 9.18
N ARG A 75 -4.01 18.58 8.30
CA ARG A 75 -5.34 18.74 7.69
C ARG A 75 -6.48 18.73 8.73
N ILE A 76 -6.31 17.98 9.82
CA ILE A 76 -7.33 17.88 10.88
C ILE A 76 -7.26 19.07 11.84
N PHE A 77 -6.05 19.47 12.25
CA PHE A 77 -5.86 20.51 13.25
C PHE A 77 -5.78 21.92 12.65
N GLY A 78 -5.60 22.03 11.33
CA GLY A 78 -5.87 23.23 10.54
C GLY A 78 -5.15 24.47 11.05
N GLN A 79 -3.81 24.45 11.12
CA GLN A 79 -3.09 25.69 11.40
C GLN A 79 -3.34 26.70 10.26
N PRO A 80 -3.57 27.98 10.60
CA PRO A 80 -3.62 29.04 9.60
C PRO A 80 -2.33 29.03 8.76
N MET A 81 -2.45 29.40 7.50
CA MET A 81 -1.32 29.69 6.63
C MET A 81 -0.45 30.80 7.24
N ILE A 82 0.55 30.42 8.03
CA ILE A 82 1.59 31.34 8.51
C ILE A 82 2.74 31.26 7.51
N ASN A 83 3.39 32.38 7.22
CA ASN A 83 4.58 32.48 6.35
C ASN A 83 5.72 31.51 6.72
N SER A 84 5.67 30.87 7.90
CA SER A 84 6.64 29.88 8.38
C SER A 84 6.21 28.41 8.24
N LEU A 85 4.99 28.13 7.74
CA LEU A 85 4.45 26.76 7.68
C LEU A 85 5.36 25.80 6.92
N ARG A 86 5.82 26.20 5.74
CA ARG A 86 6.76 25.43 4.90
C ARG A 86 8.00 25.00 5.68
N ASN A 87 8.68 25.96 6.30
CA ASN A 87 9.90 25.69 7.07
C ASN A 87 9.62 24.85 8.32
N ASN A 88 8.46 25.03 8.96
CA ASN A 88 8.07 24.23 10.11
C ASN A 88 7.81 22.76 9.72
N LEU A 89 7.12 22.51 8.61
CA LEU A 89 6.86 21.17 8.09
C LEU A 89 8.17 20.49 7.63
N LYS A 90 9.02 21.22 6.89
CA LYS A 90 10.36 20.72 6.50
C LYS A 90 11.20 20.34 7.73
N GLY A 91 11.28 21.23 8.72
CA GLY A 91 12.01 20.95 9.95
C GLY A 91 11.48 19.71 10.71
N GLU A 92 10.16 19.51 10.74
CA GLU A 92 9.57 18.36 11.40
C GLU A 92 9.84 17.05 10.66
N ILE A 93 9.71 17.04 9.33
CA ILE A 93 9.98 15.83 8.53
C ILE A 93 11.47 15.50 8.50
N HIS A 94 12.37 16.50 8.41
CA HIS A 94 13.82 16.31 8.50
C HIS A 94 14.21 15.69 9.83
N ARG A 95 13.73 16.26 10.95
CA ARG A 95 13.96 15.70 12.29
C ARG A 95 13.59 14.22 12.35
N ARG A 96 12.47 13.84 11.74
CA ARG A 96 12.03 12.45 11.72
C ARG A 96 12.90 11.58 10.82
N ILE A 97 13.23 12.03 9.61
CA ILE A 97 14.12 11.31 8.69
C ILE A 97 15.49 11.07 9.32
N ASP A 98 16.03 12.05 10.05
CA ASP A 98 17.32 11.92 10.76
C ASP A 98 17.25 10.86 11.88
N GLN A 99 16.16 10.82 12.65
CA GLN A 99 15.94 9.76 13.64
C GLN A 99 15.87 8.37 13.01
N LEU A 100 15.17 8.26 11.87
CA LEU A 100 15.07 7.01 11.12
C LEU A 100 16.44 6.57 10.57
N MET A 101 17.23 7.52 10.07
CA MET A 101 18.59 7.28 9.58
C MET A 101 19.49 6.70 10.67
N ILE A 102 19.46 7.27 11.88
CA ILE A 102 20.24 6.77 13.03
C ILE A 102 19.81 5.34 13.40
N GLU A 103 18.50 5.08 13.50
CA GLU A 103 17.96 3.76 13.83
C GLU A 103 18.39 2.71 12.79
N LEU A 104 18.22 3.02 11.50
CA LEU A 104 18.51 2.08 10.42
C LEU A 104 20.01 1.88 10.20
N THR A 105 20.83 2.91 10.37
CA THR A 105 22.29 2.78 10.31
C THR A 105 22.79 1.87 11.43
N THR A 106 22.28 2.05 12.66
CA THR A 106 22.62 1.17 13.79
C THR A 106 22.23 -0.29 13.49
N SER A 107 21.04 -0.52 12.92
CA SER A 107 20.60 -1.87 12.56
C SER A 107 21.41 -2.50 11.43
N LEU A 108 21.82 -1.70 10.44
CA LEU A 108 22.68 -2.13 9.34
C LEU A 108 24.06 -2.52 9.87
N ASP A 109 24.67 -1.65 10.68
CA ASP A 109 25.98 -1.86 11.29
C ASP A 109 25.99 -3.13 12.15
N ASP A 110 24.98 -3.33 13.01
CA ASP A 110 24.86 -4.53 13.84
C ASP A 110 24.86 -5.83 13.01
N ARG A 111 24.33 -5.77 11.78
CA ARG A 111 24.22 -6.94 10.88
C ARG A 111 25.49 -7.14 10.06
N THR A 112 26.10 -6.08 9.57
CA THR A 112 27.35 -6.14 8.79
C THR A 112 28.52 -6.53 9.69
N HIS A 113 28.61 -6.03 10.93
CA HIS A 113 29.67 -6.39 11.87
C HIS A 113 29.68 -7.89 12.21
N ARG A 114 28.51 -8.51 12.37
CA ARG A 114 28.39 -9.97 12.62
C ARG A 114 28.90 -10.83 11.47
N SER A 115 29.02 -10.24 10.28
CA SER A 115 29.47 -10.92 9.07
C SER A 115 30.98 -11.12 8.99
N GLY A 116 31.76 -10.28 9.69
CA GLY A 116 33.22 -10.27 9.64
C GLY A 116 33.81 -9.72 8.31
N VAL A 117 32.97 -9.21 7.41
CA VAL A 117 33.39 -8.66 6.12
C VAL A 117 33.48 -7.14 6.19
N ASN A 118 34.66 -6.60 5.90
CA ASN A 118 34.95 -5.16 5.83
C ASN A 118 34.42 -4.55 4.52
N ILE A 119 33.10 -4.50 4.35
CA ILE A 119 32.46 -3.69 3.32
C ILE A 119 31.77 -2.52 4.02
N SER A 120 32.11 -1.30 3.60
CA SER A 120 31.42 -0.10 4.06
C SER A 120 30.06 -0.02 3.37
N ALA A 121 29.00 -0.39 4.09
CA ALA A 121 27.63 -0.12 3.70
C ALA A 121 27.22 1.24 4.30
N SER A 122 26.54 2.09 3.51
CA SER A 122 26.13 3.42 3.96
C SER A 122 24.76 3.75 3.43
N LEU A 123 23.96 4.44 4.24
CA LEU A 123 22.62 4.92 3.88
C LEU A 123 22.61 6.43 3.54
N LEU A 124 23.78 7.07 3.46
CA LEU A 124 23.89 8.53 3.31
C LEU A 124 23.25 9.04 2.01
N ASP A 125 23.45 8.35 0.90
CA ASP A 125 22.88 8.76 -0.39
C ASP A 125 21.36 8.57 -0.41
N ALA A 126 20.85 7.48 0.18
CA ALA A 126 19.42 7.26 0.34
C ALA A 126 18.78 8.32 1.27
N HIS A 127 19.45 8.68 2.37
CA HIS A 127 19.00 9.76 3.27
C HIS A 127 18.89 11.09 2.54
N ARG A 128 19.89 11.46 1.74
CA ARG A 128 19.86 12.69 0.93
C ARG A 128 18.70 12.67 -0.06
N ALA A 129 18.56 11.60 -0.83
CA ALA A 129 17.49 11.46 -1.81
C ALA A 129 16.09 11.52 -1.18
N VAL A 130 15.89 10.85 -0.04
CA VAL A 130 14.62 10.86 0.70
C VAL A 130 14.33 12.25 1.26
N THR A 131 15.34 12.96 1.75
CA THR A 131 15.20 14.33 2.27
C THR A 131 14.81 15.31 1.16
N GLU A 132 15.53 15.29 0.03
CA GLU A 132 15.24 16.14 -1.13
C GLU A 132 13.84 15.87 -1.70
N LYS A 133 13.45 14.60 -1.80
CA LYS A 133 12.10 14.20 -2.23
C LYS A 133 11.03 14.81 -1.33
N HIS A 134 11.18 14.69 -0.02
CA HIS A 134 10.17 15.21 0.91
C HIS A 134 10.17 16.73 1.03
N ASP A 135 11.28 17.40 0.72
CA ASP A 135 11.29 18.86 0.59
C ASP A 135 10.36 19.33 -0.53
N ILE A 136 10.41 18.66 -1.69
CA ILE A 136 9.53 18.95 -2.83
C ILE A 136 8.08 18.65 -2.46
N GLU A 137 7.80 17.53 -1.80
CA GLU A 137 6.44 17.18 -1.35
C GLU A 137 5.86 18.21 -0.37
N VAL A 138 6.68 18.69 0.58
CA VAL A 138 6.27 19.77 1.48
C VAL A 138 5.96 21.04 0.71
N ASP A 139 6.79 21.37 -0.28
CA ASP A 139 6.61 22.56 -1.10
C ASP A 139 5.29 22.50 -1.89
N LEU A 140 5.04 21.40 -2.60
CA LEU A 140 3.81 21.15 -3.34
C LEU A 140 2.58 21.18 -2.43
N TYR A 141 2.70 20.59 -1.23
CA TYR A 141 1.61 20.60 -0.26
C TYR A 141 1.25 22.02 0.20
N VAL A 142 2.23 22.84 0.56
CA VAL A 142 2.01 24.22 0.97
C VAL A 142 1.44 25.04 -0.18
N ASP A 143 1.98 24.92 -1.39
CA ASP A 143 1.46 25.62 -2.57
C ASP A 143 -0.01 25.26 -2.84
N SER A 144 -0.36 23.97 -2.70
CA SER A 144 -1.75 23.50 -2.86
C SER A 144 -2.73 24.09 -1.84
N LEU A 145 -2.25 24.44 -0.65
CA LEU A 145 -3.05 25.06 0.38
C LEU A 145 -3.22 26.57 0.11
N SER A 146 -2.20 27.24 -0.43
CA SER A 146 -2.29 28.66 -0.80
C SER A 146 -3.33 28.89 -1.90
N ILE A 147 -3.36 28.03 -2.92
CA ILE A 147 -4.38 28.07 -3.98
C ILE A 147 -5.80 27.93 -3.39
N LYS A 148 -5.99 27.03 -2.42
CA LYS A 148 -7.29 26.82 -1.77
C LYS A 148 -7.76 28.00 -0.94
N ASP A 149 -6.84 28.72 -0.30
CA ASP A 149 -7.20 29.93 0.44
C ASP A 149 -7.59 31.08 -0.51
N GLU A 150 -6.91 31.22 -1.66
CA GLU A 150 -7.30 32.17 -2.71
C GLU A 150 -8.70 31.85 -3.29
N GLU A 151 -9.00 30.58 -3.55
CA GLU A 151 -10.32 30.15 -4.06
C GLU A 151 -11.46 30.35 -3.06
N LYS A 152 -11.23 30.11 -1.76
CA LYS A 152 -12.21 30.41 -0.70
C LYS A 152 -12.55 31.90 -0.64
N THR A 153 -11.59 32.77 -0.95
CA THR A 153 -11.78 34.22 -0.94
C THR A 153 -12.68 34.66 -2.12
N ASN A 154 -12.76 33.87 -3.18
CA ASN A 154 -13.59 34.10 -4.37
C ASN A 154 -15.00 33.48 -4.32
N GLY A 155 -15.45 32.97 -3.16
CA GLY A 155 -16.86 32.67 -2.89
C GLY A 155 -17.45 31.40 -3.52
N ALA A 156 -16.67 30.63 -4.27
CA ALA A 156 -17.09 29.31 -4.74
C ALA A 156 -16.80 28.27 -3.65
N VAL A 157 -17.83 27.75 -2.99
CA VAL A 157 -17.71 26.66 -2.01
C VAL A 157 -17.38 25.36 -2.76
N MET A 158 -16.09 25.12 -3.01
CA MET A 158 -15.61 23.86 -3.56
C MET A 158 -15.38 22.87 -2.41
N GLN A 159 -16.20 21.81 -2.34
CA GLN A 159 -16.05 20.76 -1.33
C GLN A 159 -14.92 19.80 -1.73
N HIS A 160 -13.88 19.72 -0.90
CA HIS A 160 -12.77 18.79 -1.12
C HIS A 160 -12.93 17.51 -0.29
N TYR A 161 -12.92 16.38 -0.98
CA TYR A 161 -12.93 15.05 -0.39
C TYR A 161 -11.61 14.35 -0.70
N ASN A 162 -10.96 13.76 0.32
CA ASN A 162 -9.75 12.96 0.15
C ASN A 162 -10.07 11.51 0.48
N PHE A 163 -9.80 10.60 -0.46
CA PHE A 163 -9.98 9.16 -0.29
C PHE A 163 -8.64 8.46 -0.42
N TYR A 164 -8.33 7.58 0.54
CA TYR A 164 -7.03 6.89 0.63
C TYR A 164 -7.18 5.37 0.37
N GLY A 165 -8.13 4.99 -0.48
CA GLY A 165 -8.45 3.61 -0.85
C GLY A 165 -9.41 3.55 -2.05
N ALA A 166 -9.80 2.36 -2.48
CA ALA A 166 -10.76 2.18 -3.56
C ALA A 166 -12.14 2.73 -3.16
N VAL A 167 -12.69 3.64 -3.95
CA VAL A 167 -14.01 4.25 -3.69
C VAL A 167 -14.92 4.01 -4.88
N GLY A 168 -15.96 3.21 -4.68
CA GLY A 168 -16.91 2.85 -5.74
C GLY A 168 -17.82 4.02 -6.16
N SER A 169 -18.25 4.85 -5.22
CA SER A 169 -18.90 6.13 -5.51
C SER A 169 -18.80 7.10 -4.35
N VAL A 170 -18.85 8.38 -4.70
CA VAL A 170 -18.81 9.49 -3.77
C VAL A 170 -20.04 10.33 -4.03
N GLN A 171 -20.96 10.34 -3.07
CA GLN A 171 -22.15 11.16 -3.16
C GLN A 171 -22.03 12.35 -2.21
N THR A 172 -22.16 13.56 -2.75
CA THR A 172 -21.98 14.80 -1.99
C THR A 172 -23.20 15.69 -2.23
N GLY A 173 -24.01 15.90 -1.18
CA GLY A 173 -25.26 16.69 -1.23
C GLY A 173 -26.51 15.92 -0.78
N ALA A 174 -27.49 16.65 -0.22
CA ALA A 174 -28.79 16.09 0.17
C ALA A 174 -29.62 15.72 -1.09
N ASN A 175 -30.30 14.57 -1.07
CA ASN A 175 -31.14 14.03 -2.15
C ASN A 175 -30.43 13.64 -3.47
N VAL A 176 -29.10 13.54 -3.48
CA VAL A 176 -28.40 12.96 -4.64
C VAL A 176 -28.60 11.44 -4.65
N THR A 177 -28.57 10.79 -5.80
CA THR A 177 -28.45 9.33 -5.93
C THR A 177 -27.30 9.06 -6.89
N ALA A 178 -26.24 8.41 -6.43
CA ALA A 178 -25.14 7.98 -7.28
C ALA A 178 -25.46 6.60 -7.88
N ASN A 179 -25.82 6.56 -9.16
CA ASN A 179 -25.95 5.31 -9.90
C ASN A 179 -24.59 4.95 -10.53
N VAL A 180 -23.89 4.00 -9.91
CA VAL A 180 -22.66 3.42 -10.49
C VAL A 180 -23.07 2.36 -11.51
N ILE A 181 -22.95 2.69 -12.78
CA ILE A 181 -23.07 1.73 -13.86
C ILE A 181 -21.64 1.40 -14.30
N GLN A 182 -21.07 0.33 -13.76
CA GLN A 182 -19.82 -0.24 -14.25
C GLN A 182 -20.13 -1.06 -15.50
N ASN A 183 -19.86 -0.47 -16.66
CA ASN A 183 -19.91 -1.19 -17.93
C ASN A 183 -18.59 -1.94 -18.11
N LEU A 184 -18.63 -3.26 -17.96
CA LEU A 184 -17.54 -4.14 -18.37
C LEU A 184 -17.41 -4.14 -19.89
N ASP A 185 -16.27 -3.70 -20.40
CA ASP A 185 -15.89 -3.84 -21.81
C ASP A 185 -15.88 -5.34 -22.19
N PRO A 186 -16.29 -5.72 -23.41
CA PRO A 186 -16.07 -7.07 -23.97
C PRO A 186 -14.69 -7.69 -23.65
N ASP A 187 -13.60 -6.92 -23.72
CA ASP A 187 -12.25 -7.42 -23.45
C ASP A 187 -12.06 -7.78 -21.97
N ASP A 188 -12.58 -6.94 -21.06
CA ASP A 188 -12.57 -7.20 -19.61
C ASP A 188 -13.44 -8.42 -19.26
N ARG A 189 -14.59 -8.57 -19.90
CA ARG A 189 -15.45 -9.76 -19.73
C ARG A 189 -14.72 -11.02 -20.16
N ALA A 190 -14.02 -11.00 -21.29
CA ALA A 190 -13.27 -12.15 -21.78
C ALA A 190 -12.11 -12.52 -20.84
N SER A 191 -11.37 -11.51 -20.37
CA SER A 191 -10.30 -11.68 -19.38
C SER A 191 -10.82 -12.31 -18.08
N LEU A 192 -11.94 -11.81 -17.56
CA LEU A 192 -12.56 -12.30 -16.33
C LEU A 192 -13.12 -13.72 -16.48
N SER A 193 -13.79 -14.03 -17.61
CA SER A 193 -14.24 -15.38 -17.91
C SER A 193 -13.08 -16.37 -18.02
N SER A 194 -11.97 -15.98 -18.62
CA SER A 194 -10.76 -16.80 -18.69
C SER A 194 -10.19 -17.08 -17.29
N ALA A 195 -10.10 -16.06 -16.45
CA ALA A 195 -9.61 -16.21 -15.08
C ALA A 195 -10.50 -17.13 -14.23
N ILE A 196 -11.83 -16.98 -14.32
CA ILE A 196 -12.79 -17.86 -13.63
C ILE A 196 -12.64 -19.32 -14.09
N GLN A 197 -12.46 -19.54 -15.40
CA GLN A 197 -12.25 -20.88 -15.94
C GLN A 197 -10.96 -21.52 -15.39
N GLN A 198 -9.87 -20.75 -15.29
CA GLN A 198 -8.63 -21.25 -14.68
C GLN A 198 -8.83 -21.64 -13.21
N VAL A 199 -9.60 -20.87 -12.45
CA VAL A 199 -9.95 -21.20 -11.06
C VAL A 199 -10.75 -22.51 -11.00
N ARG A 200 -11.72 -22.69 -11.90
CA ARG A 200 -12.52 -23.92 -12.02
C ARG A 200 -11.66 -25.16 -12.25
N ASP A 201 -10.74 -25.06 -13.21
CA ASP A 201 -9.87 -26.16 -13.63
C ASP A 201 -8.94 -26.58 -12.48
N VAL A 202 -8.40 -25.61 -11.75
CA VAL A 202 -7.59 -25.87 -10.55
C VAL A 202 -8.42 -26.53 -9.46
N LEU A 203 -9.59 -25.99 -9.12
CA LEU A 203 -10.44 -26.51 -8.04
C LEU A 203 -10.91 -27.93 -8.31
N SER A 204 -11.15 -28.27 -9.58
CA SER A 204 -11.55 -29.63 -9.98
C SER A 204 -10.42 -30.65 -9.76
N ASN A 205 -9.17 -30.25 -9.93
CA ASN A 205 -7.99 -31.12 -9.85
C ASN A 205 -7.29 -31.10 -8.49
N VAL A 206 -7.61 -30.15 -7.62
CA VAL A 206 -7.00 -30.01 -6.29
C VAL A 206 -7.43 -31.16 -5.38
N SER A 207 -6.49 -31.98 -4.93
CA SER A 207 -6.75 -33.11 -4.02
C SER A 207 -6.71 -32.71 -2.53
N THR A 208 -6.17 -31.54 -2.21
CA THR A 208 -5.95 -31.07 -0.83
C THR A 208 -7.22 -30.55 -0.15
N LEU A 209 -8.26 -30.19 -0.90
CA LEU A 209 -9.55 -29.75 -0.36
C LEU A 209 -10.47 -30.92 -0.06
N GLY A 210 -11.23 -30.79 1.03
CA GLY A 210 -12.32 -31.72 1.34
C GLY A 210 -13.37 -31.75 0.22
N VAL A 211 -14.04 -32.89 0.05
CA VAL A 211 -15.04 -33.09 -1.03
C VAL A 211 -16.16 -32.04 -0.96
N GLN A 212 -16.61 -31.72 0.25
CA GLN A 212 -17.68 -30.75 0.48
C GLN A 212 -17.24 -29.31 0.13
N GLU A 213 -16.08 -28.88 0.63
CA GLU A 213 -15.53 -27.54 0.39
C GLU A 213 -15.24 -27.31 -1.10
N ARG A 214 -14.67 -28.32 -1.78
CA ARG A 214 -14.44 -28.25 -3.22
C ARG A 214 -15.74 -28.08 -4.01
N ARG A 215 -16.79 -28.80 -3.61
CA ARG A 215 -18.11 -28.70 -4.24
C ARG A 215 -18.71 -27.30 -4.07
N GLU A 216 -18.66 -26.74 -2.87
CA GLU A 216 -19.15 -25.38 -2.58
C GLU A 216 -18.40 -24.32 -3.41
N LEU A 217 -17.07 -24.42 -3.50
CA LEU A 217 -16.27 -23.49 -4.31
C LEU A 217 -16.58 -23.62 -5.81
N LEU A 218 -16.78 -24.84 -6.32
CA LEU A 218 -17.18 -25.06 -7.71
C LEU A 218 -18.59 -24.52 -7.99
N GLU A 219 -19.53 -24.64 -7.03
CA GLU A 219 -20.86 -24.03 -7.13
C GLU A 219 -20.76 -22.49 -7.25
N ILE A 220 -19.89 -21.85 -6.45
CA ILE A 220 -19.66 -20.39 -6.53
C ILE A 220 -19.03 -20.00 -7.87
N VAL A 221 -18.07 -20.78 -8.38
CA VAL A 221 -17.44 -20.55 -9.69
C VAL A 221 -18.47 -20.63 -10.81
N ASP A 222 -19.30 -21.68 -10.81
CA ASP A 222 -20.35 -21.87 -11.81
C ASP A 222 -21.39 -20.73 -11.75
N GLU A 223 -21.73 -20.27 -10.55
CA GLU A 223 -22.60 -19.10 -10.36
C GLU A 223 -21.97 -17.80 -10.87
N CYS A 224 -20.66 -17.60 -10.70
CA CYS A 224 -19.94 -16.46 -11.28
C CYS A 224 -20.00 -16.46 -12.80
N MET A 225 -19.73 -17.61 -13.44
CA MET A 225 -19.81 -17.74 -14.90
C MET A 225 -21.22 -17.46 -15.41
N LEU A 226 -22.24 -17.98 -14.71
CA LEU A 226 -23.64 -17.72 -15.06
C LEU A 226 -23.96 -16.21 -14.97
N GLN A 227 -23.58 -15.54 -13.89
CA GLN A 227 -23.81 -14.10 -13.72
C GLN A 227 -23.11 -13.28 -14.80
N MET A 228 -21.87 -13.64 -15.17
CA MET A 228 -21.11 -12.97 -16.23
C MET A 228 -21.72 -13.11 -17.63
N SER A 229 -22.44 -14.20 -17.87
CA SER A 229 -23.15 -14.44 -19.14
C SER A 229 -24.42 -13.60 -19.32
N THR A 230 -24.90 -12.96 -18.25
CA THR A 230 -26.10 -12.12 -18.33
C THR A 230 -25.81 -10.78 -19.01
N SER A 231 -26.84 -10.22 -19.67
CA SER A 231 -26.73 -8.89 -20.30
C SER A 231 -26.45 -7.79 -19.27
N THR A 232 -26.98 -7.94 -18.06
CA THR A 232 -26.82 -7.03 -16.92
C THR A 232 -26.33 -7.80 -15.66
N PRO A 233 -25.02 -8.04 -15.52
CA PRO A 233 -24.47 -8.75 -14.37
C PRO A 233 -24.73 -8.01 -13.06
N ASN A 234 -25.02 -8.75 -11.99
CA ASN A 234 -25.12 -8.17 -10.65
C ASN A 234 -23.71 -8.01 -10.06
N ASN A 235 -23.13 -6.82 -10.22
CA ASN A 235 -21.77 -6.51 -9.79
C ASN A 235 -21.56 -6.69 -8.27
N THR A 236 -22.55 -6.37 -7.44
CA THR A 236 -22.47 -6.60 -5.98
C THR A 236 -22.36 -8.08 -5.64
N LYS A 237 -23.10 -8.91 -6.38
CA LYS A 237 -23.06 -10.37 -6.22
C LYS A 237 -21.71 -10.92 -6.69
N LEU A 238 -21.25 -10.51 -7.88
CA LEU A 238 -19.94 -10.86 -8.42
C LEU A 238 -18.81 -10.48 -7.46
N PHE A 239 -18.85 -9.26 -6.91
CA PHE A 239 -17.90 -8.77 -5.92
C PHE A 239 -17.79 -9.70 -4.70
N THR A 240 -18.93 -10.07 -4.13
CA THR A 240 -18.99 -10.98 -2.98
C THR A 240 -18.39 -12.34 -3.32
N MET A 241 -18.75 -12.89 -4.49
CA MET A 241 -18.25 -14.20 -4.92
C MET A 241 -16.75 -14.18 -5.21
N PHE A 242 -16.22 -13.13 -5.86
CA PHE A 242 -14.77 -13.01 -6.11
C PHE A 242 -13.96 -12.89 -4.83
N ASN A 243 -14.46 -12.19 -3.81
CA ASN A 243 -13.79 -12.15 -2.51
C ASN A 243 -13.75 -13.52 -1.84
N VAL A 244 -14.86 -14.26 -1.86
CA VAL A 244 -14.90 -15.63 -1.31
C VAL A 244 -13.93 -16.55 -2.04
N LEU A 245 -13.95 -16.54 -3.38
CA LEU A 245 -13.03 -17.32 -4.18
C LEU A 245 -11.58 -16.93 -3.94
N GLY A 246 -11.26 -15.64 -3.94
CA GLY A 246 -9.91 -15.14 -3.68
C GLY A 246 -9.37 -15.58 -2.32
N ILE A 247 -10.15 -15.42 -1.26
CA ILE A 247 -9.77 -15.84 0.10
C ILE A 247 -9.59 -17.35 0.20
N ALA A 248 -10.43 -18.13 -0.50
CA ALA A 248 -10.36 -19.59 -0.47
C ALA A 248 -9.15 -20.13 -1.23
N ILE A 249 -8.83 -19.56 -2.39
CA ILE A 249 -7.76 -20.10 -3.25
C ILE A 249 -6.36 -19.56 -2.93
N GLN A 250 -6.24 -18.40 -2.27
CA GLN A 250 -4.93 -17.78 -1.95
C GLN A 250 -4.01 -18.69 -1.13
N SER A 251 -4.59 -19.60 -0.32
CA SER A 251 -3.85 -20.50 0.57
C SER A 251 -3.49 -21.82 -0.11
N ILE A 252 -4.01 -22.09 -1.31
CA ILE A 252 -3.81 -23.33 -2.05
C ILE A 252 -2.61 -23.16 -2.97
N ALA A 253 -1.48 -23.78 -2.62
CA ALA A 253 -0.22 -23.62 -3.36
C ALA A 253 -0.34 -23.91 -4.87
N SER A 254 -1.11 -24.93 -5.25
CA SER A 254 -1.34 -25.28 -6.66
C SER A 254 -2.28 -24.31 -7.40
N ALA A 255 -3.02 -23.47 -6.67
CA ALA A 255 -3.95 -22.49 -7.24
C ALA A 255 -3.31 -21.13 -7.50
N GLN A 256 -2.05 -20.92 -7.12
CA GLN A 256 -1.39 -19.62 -7.20
C GLN A 256 -1.46 -18.97 -8.60
N PRO A 257 -1.25 -19.69 -9.72
CA PRO A 257 -1.40 -19.07 -11.05
C PRO A 257 -2.83 -18.57 -11.31
N ALA A 258 -3.85 -19.36 -10.95
CA ALA A 258 -5.25 -18.98 -11.11
C ALA A 258 -5.64 -17.83 -10.17
N TYR A 259 -5.07 -17.79 -8.96
CA TYR A 259 -5.25 -16.67 -8.04
C TYR A 259 -4.72 -15.36 -8.62
N GLN A 260 -3.52 -15.37 -9.19
CA GLN A 260 -2.94 -14.16 -9.81
C GLN A 260 -3.73 -13.72 -11.04
N ALA A 261 -4.19 -14.66 -11.87
CA ALA A 261 -5.06 -14.36 -13.01
C ALA A 261 -6.38 -13.72 -12.56
N LEU A 262 -7.02 -14.27 -11.51
CA LEU A 262 -8.23 -13.72 -10.93
C LEU A 262 -7.97 -12.32 -10.36
N LYS A 263 -6.90 -12.14 -9.59
CA LYS A 263 -6.52 -10.86 -8.98
C LYS A 263 -6.30 -9.76 -10.03
N ALA A 264 -5.64 -10.09 -11.14
CA ALA A 264 -5.46 -9.16 -12.24
C ALA A 264 -6.79 -8.82 -12.93
N ALA A 265 -7.63 -9.83 -13.18
CA ALA A 265 -8.88 -9.64 -13.90
C ALA A 265 -9.93 -8.86 -13.08
N VAL A 266 -10.01 -9.05 -11.76
CA VAL A 266 -10.98 -8.33 -10.92
C VAL A 266 -10.55 -6.89 -10.58
N LEU A 267 -9.31 -6.52 -10.88
CA LEU A 267 -8.81 -5.16 -10.68
C LEU A 267 -9.56 -4.14 -11.57
N THR A 268 -9.97 -4.55 -12.77
CA THR A 268 -10.78 -3.72 -13.69
C THR A 268 -12.16 -3.40 -13.12
N LEU A 269 -12.64 -4.24 -12.20
CA LEU A 269 -13.86 -4.04 -11.42
C LEU A 269 -13.65 -3.19 -10.15
N GLY A 270 -12.42 -2.74 -9.89
CA GLY A 270 -12.04 -2.03 -8.68
C GLY A 270 -11.96 -2.95 -7.45
N ILE A 271 -11.81 -4.26 -7.65
CA ILE A 271 -11.70 -5.25 -6.57
C ILE A 271 -10.23 -5.51 -6.29
N THR A 272 -9.81 -5.29 -5.05
CA THR A 272 -8.47 -5.63 -4.59
C THR A 272 -8.53 -6.91 -3.76
N LEU A 273 -8.10 -8.03 -4.35
CA LEU A 273 -7.93 -9.28 -3.60
C LEU A 273 -6.63 -9.23 -2.77
N PRO A 274 -6.61 -9.86 -1.58
CA PRO A 274 -5.48 -9.86 -0.66
C PRO A 274 -4.13 -10.34 -1.24
#